data_AF-A0A9E1ZWR5-F1
#
_entry.id   AF-A0A9E1ZWR5-F1
#
_cell.length_a   1.000
_cell.length_b   1.000
_cell.length_c   1.000
_cell.angle_alpha   90.00
_cell.angle_beta   90.00
_cell.angle_gamma   90.00
#
_symmetry.space_group_name_H-M   'P 1'
#
loop_
_entity.id
_entity.type
_entity.pdbx_description
1 polymer ?
#
loop_
_entity_poly.entity_id
_entity_poly.type
_entity_poly.pdbx_seq_one_letter_code
_entity_poly.pdbx_strand_id
1 'polypeptide(L)'
;MAIDNEQDTTDLPLRLPIQDVENSDQAHVIVGQIESGRLRIGDMLLFAPSDKLSRVAGVENREDGTSITRAHAGQTVAVTLEEQIYVEPGEVAASLASPPSETNRFKAHVSEPLETGSSYELKIGTASHNIRIDTAREAEVVIQSRSTVVLDAGEKFELFKDSVVIATGVVLQGGFENHAKRHAIKSTNIHPIDHRVPVLVRQRGNGHKSGVLWMTGLSGSGKTTLALGLEQSLFKKGYQVYVLDGDNVRQGLNGDLSFAAEDRTENIRRVGEVAKLFADAGFIVIAAFISPYQIDRDRAREIQPEIFHEVHIKADLETCEDRDPKGLYKKAREEGIPDFTGISAPYEAPENPELEIDTVKKNVEESIQSLVEYVEEKFSEAKKLDVIG
;
A
#
# COMPACT_ATOMS: atom_id res chain seq x y z
N MET A 1 -32.59 -16.56 25.02
CA MET A 1 -33.34 -15.58 24.21
C MET A 1 -32.36 -15.13 23.15
N ALA A 2 -32.43 -15.74 21.96
CA ALA A 2 -31.51 -15.45 20.86
C ALA A 2 -31.75 -14.01 20.40
N ILE A 3 -30.69 -13.21 20.35
CA ILE A 3 -30.73 -11.87 19.79
C ILE A 3 -30.24 -12.04 18.34
N ASP A 4 -31.10 -12.55 17.47
CA ASP A 4 -30.93 -12.41 16.02
C ASP A 4 -31.17 -10.94 15.69
N ASN A 5 -30.11 -10.14 15.79
CA ASN A 5 -30.04 -8.85 15.11
C ASN A 5 -29.55 -9.14 13.68
N GLU A 6 -30.43 -9.67 12.82
CA GLU A 6 -30.21 -9.58 11.38
C GLU A 6 -30.35 -8.10 11.00
N GLN A 7 -29.23 -7.39 11.09
CA GLN A 7 -29.08 -6.08 10.48
C GLN A 7 -29.40 -6.25 9.00
N ASP A 8 -30.31 -5.44 8.45
CA ASP A 8 -30.59 -5.44 7.02
C ASP A 8 -29.29 -5.05 6.28
N THR A 9 -28.58 -6.06 5.77
CA THR A 9 -27.28 -5.89 5.13
C THR A 9 -27.40 -5.12 3.83
N THR A 10 -28.62 -4.94 3.30
CA THR A 10 -28.91 -4.23 2.07
C THR A 10 -28.60 -2.73 2.14
N ASP A 11 -28.65 -2.12 3.33
CA ASP A 11 -28.38 -0.69 3.52
C ASP A 11 -26.93 -0.41 3.95
N LEU A 12 -26.11 -1.44 4.14
CA LEU A 12 -24.68 -1.31 4.37
C LEU A 12 -23.92 -0.98 3.08
N PRO A 13 -22.65 -0.54 3.16
CA PRO A 13 -21.79 -0.39 1.98
C PRO A 13 -21.70 -1.68 1.16
N LEU A 14 -21.61 -1.55 -0.17
CA LEU A 14 -21.49 -2.71 -1.05
C LEU A 14 -20.22 -3.53 -0.74
N ARG A 15 -20.40 -4.83 -0.54
CA ARG A 15 -19.35 -5.87 -0.53
C ARG A 15 -19.79 -7.04 -1.41
N LEU A 16 -18.97 -7.34 -2.41
CA LEU A 16 -19.12 -8.47 -3.32
C LEU A 16 -17.76 -9.19 -3.39
N PRO A 17 -17.51 -10.16 -2.49
CA PRO A 17 -16.36 -11.03 -2.60
C PRO A 17 -16.41 -11.84 -3.88
N ILE A 18 -15.29 -11.88 -4.58
CA ILE A 18 -15.18 -12.53 -5.88
C ILE A 18 -14.86 -14.00 -5.64
N GLN A 19 -15.74 -14.84 -6.16
CA GLN A 19 -15.67 -16.29 -6.06
C GLN A 19 -15.05 -16.89 -7.32
N ASP A 20 -15.36 -16.33 -8.49
CA ASP A 20 -14.84 -16.80 -9.77
C ASP A 20 -14.73 -15.65 -10.78
N VAL A 21 -13.91 -15.84 -11.81
CA VAL A 21 -13.71 -14.90 -12.90
C VAL A 21 -13.81 -15.66 -14.22
N GLU A 22 -14.89 -15.39 -14.95
CA GLU A 22 -15.16 -16.00 -16.25
C GLU A 22 -14.57 -15.08 -17.35
N ASN A 23 -13.61 -15.63 -18.11
CA ASN A 23 -13.04 -14.95 -19.27
C ASN A 23 -13.82 -15.32 -20.53
N SER A 24 -14.44 -14.32 -21.17
CA SER A 24 -14.93 -14.43 -22.54
C SER A 24 -14.14 -13.49 -23.44
N ASP A 25 -14.06 -13.77 -24.74
CA ASP A 25 -13.29 -12.99 -25.73
C ASP A 25 -13.71 -11.50 -25.82
N GLN A 26 -14.80 -11.08 -25.15
CA GLN A 26 -15.35 -9.73 -25.22
C GLN A 26 -15.64 -9.07 -23.86
N ALA A 27 -15.57 -9.79 -22.73
CA ALA A 27 -15.87 -9.25 -21.41
C ALA A 27 -15.23 -10.05 -20.27
N HIS A 28 -14.74 -9.33 -19.25
CA HIS A 28 -14.40 -9.90 -17.94
C HIS A 28 -15.66 -9.93 -17.08
N VAL A 29 -16.10 -11.15 -16.73
CA VAL A 29 -17.26 -11.36 -15.88
C VAL A 29 -16.77 -11.86 -14.53
N ILE A 30 -17.04 -11.08 -13.49
CA ILE A 30 -16.78 -11.51 -12.10
C ILE A 30 -18.04 -12.16 -11.54
N VAL A 31 -17.87 -13.20 -10.74
CA VAL A 31 -18.97 -13.94 -10.12
C VAL A 31 -18.79 -13.92 -8.61
N GLY A 32 -19.87 -13.65 -7.89
CA GLY A 32 -19.88 -13.69 -6.44
C GLY A 32 -21.26 -13.47 -5.84
N GLN A 33 -21.38 -13.72 -4.54
CA GLN A 33 -22.57 -13.37 -3.77
C GLN A 33 -22.38 -11.99 -3.15
N ILE A 34 -23.39 -11.11 -3.28
CA ILE A 34 -23.36 -9.81 -2.61
C ILE A 34 -23.58 -10.07 -1.12
N GLU A 35 -22.60 -9.78 -0.28
CA GLU A 35 -22.73 -9.95 1.17
C GLU A 35 -23.48 -8.79 1.81
N SER A 36 -23.28 -7.58 1.27
CA SER A 36 -23.89 -6.37 1.78
C SER A 36 -24.06 -5.31 0.69
N GLY A 37 -25.01 -4.40 0.92
CA GLY A 37 -25.30 -3.27 0.05
C GLY A 37 -26.11 -3.61 -1.20
N ARG A 38 -26.01 -2.69 -2.18
CA ARG A 38 -26.71 -2.76 -3.46
C ARG A 38 -25.74 -2.47 -4.60
N LEU A 39 -25.94 -3.15 -5.72
CA LEU A 39 -25.19 -3.01 -6.95
C LEU A 39 -26.14 -2.60 -8.08
N ARG A 40 -25.71 -1.69 -8.96
CA ARG A 40 -26.48 -1.28 -10.15
C ARG A 40 -25.57 -1.16 -11.36
N ILE A 41 -26.16 -1.33 -12.54
CA ILE A 41 -25.49 -0.98 -13.79
C ILE A 41 -25.10 0.50 -13.75
N GLY A 42 -23.85 0.78 -14.13
CA GLY A 42 -23.25 2.11 -14.11
C GLY A 42 -22.49 2.47 -12.82
N ASP A 43 -22.63 1.67 -11.76
CA ASP A 43 -21.88 1.88 -10.52
C ASP A 43 -20.37 1.70 -10.76
N MET A 44 -19.57 2.51 -10.07
CA MET A 44 -18.10 2.38 -10.08
C MET A 44 -17.68 1.48 -8.93
N LEU A 45 -16.99 0.38 -9.25
CA LEU A 45 -16.49 -0.59 -8.29
C LEU A 45 -15.00 -0.37 -8.03
N LEU A 46 -14.62 -0.51 -6.75
CA LEU A 46 -13.25 -0.70 -6.30
C LEU A 46 -13.01 -2.18 -6.05
N PHE A 47 -11.91 -2.71 -6.55
CA PHE A 47 -11.46 -4.08 -6.33
C PHE A 47 -10.31 -4.07 -5.33
N ALA A 48 -10.56 -4.54 -4.10
CA ALA A 48 -9.55 -4.58 -3.05
C ALA A 48 -8.96 -6.01 -2.92
N PRO A 49 -7.64 -6.16 -2.67
CA PRO A 49 -6.67 -5.10 -2.41
C PRO A 49 -5.95 -4.59 -3.67
N SER A 50 -6.34 -5.04 -4.88
CA SER A 50 -5.61 -4.67 -6.10
C SER A 50 -5.80 -3.21 -6.54
N ASP A 51 -6.71 -2.50 -5.88
CA ASP A 51 -6.99 -1.08 -6.08
C ASP A 51 -7.48 -0.73 -7.50
N LYS A 52 -7.91 -1.72 -8.27
CA LYS A 52 -8.44 -1.53 -9.62
C LYS A 52 -9.83 -0.92 -9.54
N LEU A 53 -10.17 -0.15 -10.57
CA LEU A 53 -11.48 0.46 -10.73
C LEU A 53 -12.11 -0.02 -12.03
N SER A 54 -13.40 -0.34 -11.97
CA SER A 54 -14.17 -0.56 -13.19
C SER A 54 -15.64 -0.23 -13.00
N ARG A 55 -16.31 0.20 -14.07
CA ARG A 55 -17.74 0.41 -14.08
C ARG A 55 -18.50 -0.88 -14.40
N VAL A 56 -19.63 -1.05 -13.73
CA VAL A 56 -20.58 -2.14 -14.02
C VAL A 56 -21.26 -1.89 -15.38
N ALA A 57 -20.91 -2.69 -16.38
CA ALA A 57 -21.55 -2.69 -17.70
C ALA A 57 -22.85 -3.51 -17.71
N GLY A 58 -22.90 -4.59 -16.92
CA GLY A 58 -24.04 -5.51 -16.89
C GLY A 58 -24.07 -6.33 -15.60
N VAL A 59 -25.28 -6.76 -15.22
CA VAL A 59 -25.49 -7.66 -14.08
C VAL A 59 -26.45 -8.76 -14.51
N GLU A 60 -26.11 -10.00 -14.20
CA GLU A 60 -26.95 -11.18 -14.41
C GLU A 60 -27.17 -11.88 -13.05
N ASN A 61 -28.41 -12.29 -12.80
CA ASN A 61 -28.71 -13.16 -11.66
C ASN A 61 -28.27 -14.59 -11.99
N ARG A 62 -27.37 -15.15 -11.18
CA ARG A 62 -26.81 -16.48 -11.49
C ARG A 62 -27.78 -17.63 -11.20
N GLU A 63 -28.82 -17.40 -10.40
CA GLU A 63 -29.82 -18.43 -10.09
C GLU A 63 -30.70 -18.80 -11.29
N ASP A 64 -31.02 -17.83 -12.13
CA ASP A 64 -31.96 -17.98 -13.26
C ASP A 64 -31.43 -17.49 -14.61
N GLY A 65 -30.22 -16.92 -14.65
CA GLY A 65 -29.57 -16.41 -15.86
C GLY A 65 -30.19 -15.13 -16.40
N THR A 66 -31.02 -14.44 -15.63
CA THR A 66 -31.70 -13.22 -16.10
C THR A 66 -30.83 -11.98 -15.98
N SER A 67 -30.77 -11.17 -17.04
CA SER A 67 -30.13 -9.85 -16.98
C SER A 67 -30.97 -8.89 -16.14
N ILE A 68 -30.35 -8.26 -15.16
CA ILE A 68 -30.97 -7.36 -14.19
C ILE A 68 -30.27 -6.01 -14.16
N THR A 69 -31.00 -4.97 -13.78
CA THR A 69 -30.43 -3.60 -13.69
C THR A 69 -29.87 -3.28 -12.31
N ARG A 70 -30.26 -4.06 -11.29
CA ARG A 70 -29.90 -3.88 -9.89
C ARG A 70 -29.89 -5.22 -9.15
N ALA A 71 -28.97 -5.36 -8.21
CA ALA A 71 -28.87 -6.48 -7.30
C ALA A 71 -28.63 -5.99 -5.86
N HIS A 72 -28.80 -6.87 -4.88
CA HIS A 72 -28.65 -6.55 -3.46
C HIS A 72 -28.08 -7.74 -2.67
N ALA A 73 -27.75 -7.46 -1.40
CA ALA A 73 -27.26 -8.45 -0.45
C ALA A 73 -28.08 -9.75 -0.47
N GLY A 74 -27.38 -10.88 -0.42
CA GLY A 74 -27.92 -12.23 -0.52
C GLY A 74 -27.94 -12.81 -1.93
N GLN A 75 -27.90 -11.99 -2.99
CA GLN A 75 -27.99 -12.47 -4.37
C GLN A 75 -26.62 -12.86 -4.96
N THR A 76 -26.58 -14.00 -5.66
CA THR A 76 -25.42 -14.41 -6.46
C THR A 76 -25.51 -13.83 -7.86
N VAL A 77 -24.51 -13.05 -8.26
CA VAL A 77 -24.50 -12.30 -9.51
C VAL A 77 -23.28 -12.58 -10.35
N ALA A 78 -23.45 -12.50 -11.66
CA ALA A 78 -22.38 -12.34 -12.62
C ALA A 78 -22.36 -10.88 -13.11
N VAL A 79 -21.22 -10.21 -12.96
CA VAL A 79 -21.08 -8.78 -13.23
C VAL A 79 -20.10 -8.58 -14.37
N THR A 80 -20.59 -7.98 -15.46
CA THR A 80 -19.77 -7.59 -16.62
C THR A 80 -19.15 -6.23 -16.36
N LEU A 81 -17.84 -6.11 -16.56
CA LEU A 81 -17.06 -4.89 -16.37
C LEU A 81 -16.87 -4.12 -17.68
N GLU A 82 -16.86 -2.78 -17.63
CA GLU A 82 -16.58 -1.93 -18.81
C GLU A 82 -15.10 -1.99 -19.21
N GLU A 83 -14.20 -1.95 -18.23
CA GLU A 83 -12.75 -1.98 -18.42
C GLU A 83 -12.22 -3.43 -18.40
N GLN A 84 -11.22 -3.70 -19.23
CA GLN A 84 -10.49 -4.96 -19.20
C GLN A 84 -9.45 -4.94 -18.09
N ILE A 85 -9.90 -5.18 -16.86
CA ILE A 85 -9.05 -5.32 -15.69
C ILE A 85 -8.89 -6.80 -15.33
N TYR A 86 -7.67 -7.18 -14.99
CA TYR A 86 -7.40 -8.50 -14.44
C TYR A 86 -7.76 -8.49 -12.95
N VAL A 87 -8.68 -9.33 -12.50
CA VAL A 87 -9.12 -9.44 -11.11
C VAL A 87 -9.03 -10.91 -10.70
N GLU A 88 -8.69 -11.19 -9.45
CA GLU A 88 -8.53 -12.56 -8.95
C GLU A 88 -9.64 -12.98 -7.97
N PRO A 89 -10.00 -14.27 -7.91
CA PRO A 89 -10.79 -14.80 -6.80
C PRO A 89 -10.14 -14.51 -5.45
N GLY A 90 -10.95 -14.12 -4.46
CA GLY A 90 -10.47 -13.63 -3.16
C GLY A 90 -10.40 -12.10 -3.05
N GLU A 91 -10.42 -11.36 -4.17
CA GLU A 91 -10.62 -9.91 -4.13
C GLU A 91 -12.07 -9.56 -3.76
N VAL A 92 -12.28 -8.36 -3.20
CA VAL A 92 -13.61 -7.84 -2.87
C VAL A 92 -13.92 -6.66 -3.76
N ALA A 93 -14.99 -6.78 -4.56
CA ALA A 93 -15.59 -5.66 -5.25
C ALA A 93 -16.46 -4.86 -4.27
N ALA A 94 -16.19 -3.56 -4.16
CA ALA A 94 -16.80 -2.70 -3.15
C ALA A 94 -17.18 -1.32 -3.70
N SER A 95 -18.02 -0.61 -2.95
CA SER A 95 -18.33 0.78 -3.24
C SER A 95 -17.11 1.67 -3.06
N LEU A 96 -16.76 2.44 -4.10
CA LEU A 96 -15.67 3.43 -4.06
C LEU A 96 -15.86 4.50 -2.97
N ALA A 97 -17.13 4.82 -2.62
CA ALA A 97 -17.43 5.84 -1.61
C ALA A 97 -17.18 5.36 -0.17
N SER A 98 -17.12 4.04 0.04
CA SER A 98 -16.94 3.42 1.35
C SER A 98 -16.14 2.12 1.18
N PRO A 99 -14.83 2.24 0.89
CA PRO A 99 -13.98 1.07 0.69
C PRO A 99 -13.92 0.20 1.95
N PRO A 100 -13.67 -1.12 1.82
CA PRO A 100 -13.37 -1.98 2.95
C PRO A 100 -12.06 -1.55 3.60
N SER A 101 -11.77 -2.07 4.80
CA SER A 101 -10.45 -1.86 5.39
C SER A 101 -9.46 -2.82 4.75
N GLU A 102 -8.23 -2.34 4.55
CA GLU A 102 -7.13 -3.15 4.05
C GLU A 102 -6.02 -3.14 5.09
N THR A 103 -5.61 -4.31 5.56
CA THR A 103 -4.57 -4.39 6.58
C THR A 103 -3.86 -5.72 6.55
N ASN A 104 -2.63 -5.76 7.06
CA ASN A 104 -1.92 -7.01 7.31
C ASN A 104 -1.89 -7.35 8.80
N ARG A 105 -2.43 -6.50 9.68
CA ARG A 105 -2.46 -6.74 11.13
C ARG A 105 -3.80 -6.32 11.69
N PHE A 106 -4.47 -7.18 12.45
CA PHE A 106 -5.79 -6.83 13.00
C PHE A 106 -6.09 -7.58 14.31
N LYS A 107 -7.12 -7.09 15.00
CA LYS A 107 -7.58 -7.61 16.29
C LYS A 107 -8.78 -8.49 16.04
N ALA A 108 -8.84 -9.62 16.71
CA ALA A 108 -9.95 -10.54 16.58
C ALA A 108 -10.30 -11.17 17.92
N HIS A 109 -11.56 -11.57 18.04
CA HIS A 109 -12.00 -12.53 19.04
C HIS A 109 -12.03 -13.92 18.41
N VAL A 110 -11.53 -14.93 19.10
CA VAL A 110 -11.49 -16.32 18.62
C VAL A 110 -12.22 -17.25 19.58
N SER A 111 -12.81 -18.31 19.05
CA SER A 111 -13.60 -19.29 19.80
C SER A 111 -12.75 -20.18 20.71
N GLU A 112 -11.49 -20.39 20.34
CA GLU A 112 -10.55 -21.27 21.05
C GLU A 112 -9.25 -20.48 21.38
N PRO A 113 -8.63 -20.70 22.55
CA PRO A 113 -7.37 -20.05 22.90
C PRO A 113 -6.25 -20.40 21.93
N LEU A 114 -5.48 -19.40 21.52
CA LEU A 114 -4.34 -19.56 20.61
C LEU A 114 -3.02 -19.18 21.28
N GLU A 115 -1.92 -19.75 20.78
CA GLU A 115 -0.58 -19.46 21.28
C GLU A 115 0.08 -18.35 20.47
N THR A 116 0.65 -17.36 21.17
CA THR A 116 1.48 -16.32 20.55
C THR A 116 2.66 -16.95 19.80
N GLY A 117 2.87 -16.53 18.56
CA GLY A 117 3.90 -17.05 17.66
C GLY A 117 3.45 -18.17 16.74
N SER A 118 2.29 -18.80 17.00
CA SER A 118 1.74 -19.86 16.15
C SER A 118 1.28 -19.33 14.78
N SER A 119 1.38 -20.17 13.75
CA SER A 119 0.96 -19.85 12.39
C SER A 119 -0.19 -20.73 11.93
N TYR A 120 -1.10 -20.14 11.16
CA TYR A 120 -2.34 -20.76 10.68
C TYR A 120 -2.67 -20.28 9.27
N GLU A 121 -3.53 -21.00 8.58
CA GLU A 121 -4.22 -20.47 7.40
C GLU A 121 -5.53 -19.82 7.88
N LEU A 122 -5.77 -18.58 7.50
CA LEU A 122 -6.99 -17.83 7.77
C LEU A 122 -7.84 -17.77 6.51
N LYS A 123 -9.12 -18.11 6.62
CA LYS A 123 -10.13 -17.88 5.58
C LYS A 123 -11.11 -16.81 6.02
N ILE A 124 -11.25 -15.77 5.20
CA ILE A 124 -12.17 -14.65 5.40
C ILE A 124 -12.78 -14.26 4.05
N GLY A 125 -14.11 -14.15 3.98
CA GLY A 125 -14.82 -14.07 2.71
C GLY A 125 -14.43 -15.21 1.76
N THR A 126 -13.93 -14.86 0.57
CA THR A 126 -13.43 -15.81 -0.44
C THR A 126 -11.91 -15.95 -0.44
N ALA A 127 -11.20 -15.26 0.45
CA ALA A 127 -9.74 -15.20 0.49
C ALA A 127 -9.12 -16.13 1.54
N SER A 128 -7.93 -16.64 1.22
CA SER A 128 -7.07 -17.44 2.13
C SER A 128 -5.75 -16.70 2.37
N HIS A 129 -5.35 -16.59 3.63
CA HIS A 129 -4.12 -15.91 4.05
C HIS A 129 -3.28 -16.76 4.99
N ASN A 130 -1.96 -16.76 4.81
CA ASN A 130 -1.05 -17.30 5.81
C ASN A 130 -0.80 -16.27 6.90
N ILE A 131 -1.14 -16.61 8.14
CA ILE A 131 -1.07 -15.71 9.28
C ILE A 131 -0.18 -16.23 10.40
N ARG A 132 0.19 -15.33 11.29
CA ARG A 132 0.83 -15.60 12.58
C ARG A 132 0.09 -14.85 13.68
N ILE A 133 -0.05 -15.49 14.84
CA ILE A 133 -0.56 -14.84 16.04
C ILE A 133 0.57 -14.01 16.65
N ASP A 134 0.45 -12.70 16.61
CA ASP A 134 1.43 -11.76 17.14
C ASP A 134 1.29 -11.60 18.65
N THR A 135 0.06 -11.52 19.16
CA THR A 135 -0.24 -11.55 20.59
C THR A 135 -1.55 -12.29 20.85
N ALA A 136 -1.60 -13.04 21.95
CA ALA A 136 -2.81 -13.73 22.40
C ALA A 136 -3.06 -13.48 23.89
N ARG A 137 -4.28 -13.08 24.23
CA ARG A 137 -4.75 -12.89 25.60
C ARG A 137 -6.16 -13.46 25.72
N GLU A 138 -6.26 -14.65 26.29
CA GLU A 138 -7.52 -15.41 26.35
C GLU A 138 -8.09 -15.64 24.94
N ALA A 139 -9.26 -15.06 24.67
CA ALA A 139 -9.94 -15.13 23.38
C ALA A 139 -9.69 -13.91 22.48
N GLU A 140 -8.97 -12.88 22.95
CA GLU A 140 -8.55 -11.75 22.11
C GLU A 140 -7.14 -12.00 21.54
N VAL A 141 -7.02 -11.89 20.22
CA VAL A 141 -5.77 -12.10 19.50
C VAL A 141 -5.45 -10.95 18.56
N VAL A 142 -4.16 -10.71 18.36
CA VAL A 142 -3.62 -9.88 17.29
C VAL A 142 -3.08 -10.80 16.22
N ILE A 143 -3.64 -10.71 15.03
CA ILE A 143 -3.29 -11.51 13.87
C ILE A 143 -2.41 -10.66 12.96
N GLN A 144 -1.29 -11.23 12.51
CA GLN A 144 -0.42 -10.67 11.47
C GLN A 144 -0.44 -11.59 10.25
N SER A 145 -0.82 -11.06 9.10
CA SER A 145 -0.73 -11.69 7.79
C SER A 145 0.52 -11.24 7.05
N ARG A 146 0.97 -12.05 6.09
CA ARG A 146 2.00 -11.64 5.10
C ARG A 146 1.40 -10.88 3.92
N SER A 147 0.19 -11.22 3.52
CA SER A 147 -0.54 -10.54 2.44
C SER A 147 -1.62 -9.64 3.03
N THR A 148 -2.01 -8.62 2.25
CA THR A 148 -3.11 -7.72 2.61
C THR A 148 -4.41 -8.50 2.76
N VAL A 149 -5.04 -8.33 3.92
CA VAL A 149 -6.38 -8.86 4.22
C VAL A 149 -7.37 -7.72 4.03
N VAL A 150 -8.41 -7.98 3.25
CA VAL A 150 -9.54 -7.07 3.08
C VAL A 150 -10.62 -7.49 4.07
N LEU A 151 -11.06 -6.58 4.93
CA LEU A 151 -12.02 -6.90 5.98
C LEU A 151 -12.86 -5.69 6.43
N ASP A 152 -14.03 -5.98 7.01
CA ASP A 152 -14.81 -5.04 7.82
C ASP A 152 -14.87 -5.47 9.30
N ALA A 153 -15.22 -4.54 10.17
CA ALA A 153 -15.45 -4.85 11.57
C ALA A 153 -16.68 -5.77 11.72
N GLY A 154 -16.55 -6.81 12.54
CA GLY A 154 -17.59 -7.81 12.74
C GLY A 154 -17.57 -8.95 11.71
N GLU A 155 -16.65 -8.92 10.74
CA GLU A 155 -16.52 -9.98 9.76
C GLU A 155 -16.04 -11.28 10.41
N LYS A 156 -16.61 -12.40 9.99
CA LYS A 156 -16.31 -13.72 10.53
C LYS A 156 -15.21 -14.38 9.71
N PHE A 157 -14.34 -15.14 10.38
CA PHE A 157 -13.29 -15.91 9.72
C PHE A 157 -13.12 -17.28 10.38
N GLU A 158 -12.44 -18.16 9.66
CA GLU A 158 -12.06 -19.49 10.12
C GLU A 158 -10.53 -19.64 10.08
N LEU A 159 -9.97 -20.31 11.10
CA LEU A 159 -8.56 -20.65 11.16
C LEU A 159 -8.38 -22.14 10.94
N PHE A 160 -7.40 -22.48 10.11
CA PHE A 160 -7.06 -23.83 9.74
C PHE A 160 -5.63 -24.17 10.14
N LYS A 161 -5.44 -25.42 10.56
CA LYS A 161 -4.14 -26.08 10.66
C LYS A 161 -4.26 -27.45 10.03
N ASP A 162 -3.40 -27.75 9.06
CA ASP A 162 -3.42 -29.02 8.32
C ASP A 162 -4.81 -29.36 7.74
N SER A 163 -5.49 -28.36 7.16
CA SER A 163 -6.86 -28.44 6.61
C SER A 163 -7.98 -28.73 7.61
N VAL A 164 -7.71 -28.66 8.91
CA VAL A 164 -8.72 -28.78 9.98
C VAL A 164 -9.01 -27.42 10.58
N VAL A 165 -10.29 -27.07 10.72
CA VAL A 165 -10.70 -25.85 11.44
C VAL A 165 -10.32 -25.99 12.91
N ILE A 166 -9.44 -25.12 13.38
CA ILE A 166 -8.97 -25.10 14.77
C ILE A 166 -9.65 -24.03 15.61
N ALA A 167 -10.12 -22.95 14.99
CA ALA A 167 -10.85 -21.87 15.65
C ALA A 167 -11.70 -21.12 14.63
N THR A 168 -12.77 -20.51 15.10
CA THR A 168 -13.53 -19.48 14.37
C THR A 168 -13.32 -18.15 15.07
N GLY A 169 -13.50 -17.05 14.35
CA GLY A 169 -13.33 -15.74 14.96
C GLY A 169 -14.14 -14.65 14.31
N VAL A 170 -14.15 -13.50 14.98
CA VAL A 170 -14.80 -12.27 14.55
C VAL A 170 -13.79 -11.15 14.62
N VAL A 171 -13.67 -10.38 13.54
CA VAL A 171 -12.81 -9.19 13.48
C VAL A 171 -13.37 -8.13 14.43
N LEU A 172 -12.53 -7.62 15.33
CA LEU A 172 -12.93 -6.57 16.25
C LEU A 172 -12.81 -5.20 15.58
N GLN A 173 -13.70 -4.29 15.98
CA GLN A 173 -13.68 -2.92 15.48
C GLN A 173 -12.50 -2.15 16.05
N GLY A 174 -11.65 -1.63 15.17
CA GLY A 174 -10.56 -0.71 15.51
C GLY A 174 -9.34 -1.38 16.15
N GLY A 175 -8.31 -0.55 16.34
CA GLY A 175 -7.07 -0.94 17.00
C GLY A 175 -5.93 -1.41 16.08
N PHE A 176 -6.13 -1.41 14.76
CA PHE A 176 -5.08 -1.61 13.77
C PHE A 176 -5.28 -0.78 12.51
N GLU A 177 -4.20 -0.67 11.76
CA GLU A 177 -3.91 0.30 10.71
C GLU A 177 -4.78 0.02 9.48
N ASN A 178 -5.67 0.96 9.13
CA ASN A 178 -6.41 0.88 7.87
C ASN A 178 -5.58 1.50 6.75
N HIS A 179 -5.09 0.66 5.85
CA HIS A 179 -4.35 1.08 4.69
C HIS A 179 -5.25 1.30 3.48
N ALA A 180 -6.57 1.11 3.52
CA ALA A 180 -7.40 1.27 2.33
C ALA A 180 -7.12 2.61 1.62
N LYS A 181 -6.80 2.58 0.32
CA LYS A 181 -6.52 3.80 -0.43
C LYS A 181 -7.75 4.71 -0.32
N ARG A 182 -7.55 5.98 0.02
CA ARG A 182 -8.57 7.02 -0.20
C ARG A 182 -8.66 7.28 -1.71
N HIS A 183 -9.22 6.34 -2.46
CA HIS A 183 -9.40 6.38 -3.92
C HIS A 183 -10.44 7.38 -4.40
N ALA A 184 -10.98 8.19 -3.51
CA ALA A 184 -11.83 9.27 -3.95
C ALA A 184 -10.95 10.34 -4.61
N ILE A 185 -10.51 10.11 -5.85
CA ILE A 185 -10.44 11.19 -6.85
C ILE A 185 -11.89 11.70 -6.95
N LYS A 186 -12.25 12.57 -6.00
CA LYS A 186 -13.58 13.19 -5.92
C LYS A 186 -13.82 14.09 -7.13
N SER A 187 -12.74 14.50 -7.77
CA SER A 187 -12.77 15.33 -8.96
C SER A 187 -13.32 14.55 -10.15
N THR A 188 -14.50 14.95 -10.61
CA THR A 188 -15.13 14.43 -11.83
C THR A 188 -14.80 15.35 -13.01
N ASN A 189 -14.97 14.85 -14.25
CA ASN A 189 -14.77 15.62 -15.49
C ASN A 189 -13.34 16.16 -15.71
N ILE A 190 -12.31 15.38 -15.33
CA ILE A 190 -10.92 15.69 -15.64
C ILE A 190 -10.51 14.97 -16.92
N HIS A 191 -9.88 15.69 -17.84
CA HIS A 191 -9.19 15.11 -18.99
C HIS A 191 -7.68 15.30 -18.80
N PRO A 192 -6.86 14.25 -18.98
CA PRO A 192 -5.42 14.39 -18.93
C PRO A 192 -4.96 15.35 -20.03
N ILE A 193 -4.05 16.26 -19.70
CA ILE A 193 -3.44 17.18 -20.65
C ILE A 193 -1.99 16.76 -20.83
N ASP A 194 -1.66 16.31 -22.03
CA ASP A 194 -0.28 15.97 -22.36
C ASP A 194 0.59 17.23 -22.41
N HIS A 195 1.76 17.14 -21.79
CA HIS A 195 2.78 18.17 -21.92
C HIS A 195 3.33 18.18 -23.36
N ARG A 196 3.48 19.38 -23.93
CA ARG A 196 4.11 19.56 -25.26
C ARG A 196 5.60 19.22 -25.30
N VAL A 197 6.22 19.03 -24.13
CA VAL A 197 7.63 18.63 -23.99
C VAL A 197 7.65 17.27 -23.30
N PRO A 198 7.91 16.17 -24.05
CA PRO A 198 7.97 14.83 -23.50
C PRO A 198 9.11 14.65 -22.49
N VAL A 199 8.95 13.73 -21.54
CA VAL A 199 9.97 13.43 -20.52
C VAL A 199 11.33 13.05 -21.14
N LEU A 200 11.33 12.28 -22.23
CA LEU A 200 12.55 11.90 -22.96
C LEU A 200 13.34 13.12 -23.49
N VAL A 201 12.65 14.19 -23.88
CA VAL A 201 13.31 15.42 -24.35
C VAL A 201 13.97 16.15 -23.17
N ARG A 202 13.33 16.13 -21.99
CA ARG A 202 13.88 16.70 -20.75
C ARG A 202 15.11 15.91 -20.31
N GLN A 203 15.01 14.58 -20.31
CA GLN A 203 16.11 13.68 -19.94
C GLN A 203 17.34 13.88 -20.84
N ARG A 204 17.14 13.94 -22.16
CA ARG A 204 18.21 14.28 -23.11
C ARG A 204 18.81 15.67 -22.87
N GLY A 205 17.97 16.66 -22.58
CA GLY A 205 18.42 18.03 -22.26
C GLY A 205 19.23 18.10 -20.98
N ASN A 206 18.88 17.28 -19.99
CA ASN A 206 19.59 17.18 -18.72
C ASN A 206 20.84 16.28 -18.80
N GLY A 207 20.96 15.44 -19.84
CA GLY A 207 22.04 14.48 -20.01
C GLY A 207 21.94 13.26 -19.10
N HIS A 208 20.76 13.01 -18.51
CA HIS A 208 20.49 11.87 -17.64
C HIS A 208 19.00 11.53 -17.63
N LYS A 209 18.66 10.28 -17.30
CA LYS A 209 17.29 9.85 -17.04
C LYS A 209 16.78 10.46 -15.73
N SER A 210 15.46 10.58 -15.63
CA SER A 210 14.76 10.98 -14.40
C SER A 210 14.15 9.77 -13.72
N GLY A 211 13.79 9.94 -12.45
CA GLY A 211 13.09 8.92 -11.68
C GLY A 211 13.17 9.15 -10.18
N VAL A 212 12.79 8.14 -9.41
CA VAL A 212 12.60 8.23 -7.97
C VAL A 212 13.49 7.22 -7.26
N LEU A 213 14.40 7.71 -6.42
CA LEU A 213 15.09 6.90 -5.40
C LEU A 213 14.31 7.02 -4.08
N TRP A 214 13.62 5.96 -3.72
CA TRP A 214 12.79 5.88 -2.53
C TRP A 214 13.56 5.25 -1.37
N MET A 215 14.10 6.07 -0.48
CA MET A 215 14.81 5.61 0.72
C MET A 215 13.84 5.27 1.85
N THR A 216 13.83 4.01 2.27
CA THR A 216 13.05 3.49 3.41
C THR A 216 13.96 2.95 4.51
N GLY A 217 13.53 3.03 5.78
CA GLY A 217 14.37 2.67 6.94
C GLY A 217 13.83 3.21 8.26
N LEU A 218 14.25 2.63 9.39
CA LEU A 218 13.92 3.12 10.74
C LEU A 218 14.33 4.59 10.96
N SER A 219 13.72 5.28 11.92
CA SER A 219 14.26 6.57 12.38
C SER A 219 15.70 6.37 12.86
N GLY A 220 16.61 7.32 12.64
CA GLY A 220 18.03 7.15 13.03
C GLY A 220 18.87 6.23 12.13
N SER A 221 18.29 5.53 11.15
CA SER A 221 19.04 4.71 10.17
C SER A 221 19.99 5.51 9.26
N GLY A 222 19.79 6.82 9.11
CA GLY A 222 20.67 7.70 8.32
C GLY A 222 20.10 8.18 6.99
N LYS A 223 18.82 7.90 6.67
CA LYS A 223 18.15 8.33 5.42
C LYS A 223 18.41 9.79 5.04
N THR A 224 18.06 10.75 5.90
CA THR A 224 18.24 12.19 5.61
C THR A 224 19.71 12.56 5.39
N THR A 225 20.62 12.02 6.20
CA THR A 225 22.07 12.24 6.03
C THR A 225 22.56 11.77 4.67
N LEU A 226 22.17 10.55 4.27
CA LEU A 226 22.56 9.98 2.99
C LEU A 226 21.88 10.67 1.81
N ALA A 227 20.60 11.04 1.93
CA ALA A 227 19.85 11.76 0.91
C ALA A 227 20.48 13.11 0.59
N LEU A 228 20.81 13.91 1.61
CA LEU A 228 21.45 15.23 1.43
C LEU A 228 22.89 15.09 0.90
N GLY A 229 23.64 14.09 1.36
CA GLY A 229 24.98 13.80 0.86
C GLY A 229 24.98 13.36 -0.61
N LEU A 230 24.01 12.53 -0.99
CA LEU A 230 23.79 12.08 -2.37
C LEU A 230 23.37 13.26 -3.26
N GLU A 231 22.41 14.07 -2.83
CA GLU A 231 21.97 15.28 -3.53
C GLU A 231 23.15 16.19 -3.85
N GLN A 232 23.97 16.52 -2.84
CA GLN A 232 25.15 17.36 -3.04
C GLN A 232 26.14 16.74 -4.04
N SER A 233 26.35 15.43 -3.98
CA SER A 233 27.30 14.72 -4.84
C SER A 233 26.83 14.66 -6.29
N LEU A 234 25.55 14.38 -6.52
CA LEU A 234 24.93 14.33 -7.85
C LEU A 234 24.82 15.73 -8.47
N PHE A 235 24.42 16.73 -7.70
CA PHE A 235 24.32 18.10 -8.19
C PHE A 235 25.68 18.63 -8.67
N LYS A 236 26.77 18.34 -7.94
CA LYS A 236 28.15 18.67 -8.38
C LYS A 236 28.56 17.98 -9.69
N LYS A 237 27.95 16.84 -10.02
CA LYS A 237 28.17 16.08 -11.26
C LYS A 237 27.25 16.54 -12.41
N GLY A 238 26.37 17.51 -12.18
CA GLY A 238 25.49 18.09 -13.21
C GLY A 238 24.10 17.45 -13.30
N TYR A 239 23.76 16.53 -12.40
CA TYR A 239 22.42 15.95 -12.34
C TYR A 239 21.41 16.96 -11.78
N GLN A 240 20.22 16.98 -12.37
CA GLN A 240 19.04 17.62 -11.80
C GLN A 240 18.47 16.68 -10.74
N VAL A 241 18.63 17.04 -9.47
CA VAL A 241 18.27 16.23 -8.30
C VAL A 241 17.53 17.07 -7.27
N TYR A 242 16.60 16.47 -6.54
CA TYR A 242 15.89 17.14 -5.45
C TYR A 242 15.48 16.16 -4.34
N VAL A 243 15.68 16.55 -3.07
CA VAL A 243 15.30 15.74 -1.90
C VAL A 243 13.90 16.09 -1.40
N LEU A 244 13.05 15.07 -1.26
CA LEU A 244 11.80 15.13 -0.49
C LEU A 244 12.04 14.46 0.87
N ASP A 245 12.15 15.26 1.93
CA ASP A 245 12.33 14.77 3.31
C ASP A 245 11.03 14.83 4.10
N GLY A 246 10.79 13.82 4.94
CA GLY A 246 9.58 13.70 5.74
C GLY A 246 9.28 14.90 6.64
N ASP A 247 10.29 15.54 7.24
CA ASP A 247 10.07 16.69 8.10
C ASP A 247 9.67 17.93 7.27
N ASN A 248 10.34 18.16 6.14
CA ASN A 248 10.07 19.31 5.28
C ASN A 248 8.67 19.22 4.65
N VAL A 249 8.29 18.04 4.14
CA VAL A 249 6.97 17.84 3.53
C VAL A 249 5.86 17.99 4.57
N ARG A 250 6.08 17.53 5.81
CA ARG A 250 5.13 17.67 6.93
C ARG A 250 5.02 19.08 7.51
N GLN A 251 5.92 20.00 7.17
CA GLN A 251 5.76 21.42 7.52
C GLN A 251 4.88 22.19 6.52
N GLY A 252 4.64 21.61 5.33
CA GLY A 252 3.89 22.25 4.24
C GLY A 252 2.79 21.35 3.70
N LEU A 253 3.07 20.67 2.58
CA LEU A 253 2.10 19.86 1.81
C LEU A 253 1.31 18.86 2.67
N ASN A 254 1.97 18.26 3.67
CA ASN A 254 1.38 17.25 4.55
C ASN A 254 1.25 17.74 6.00
N GLY A 255 1.21 19.06 6.22
CA GLY A 255 1.06 19.65 7.55
C GLY A 255 -0.31 19.45 8.19
N ASP A 256 -1.30 19.01 7.41
CA ASP A 256 -2.62 18.58 7.87
C ASP A 256 -2.66 17.14 8.39
N LEU A 257 -1.60 16.35 8.21
CA LEU A 257 -1.55 14.92 8.53
C LEU A 257 -0.81 14.67 9.85
N SER A 258 -1.42 13.85 10.72
CA SER A 258 -0.81 13.39 11.97
C SER A 258 0.16 12.20 11.73
N PHE A 259 0.48 11.47 12.79
CA PHE A 259 1.29 10.25 12.75
C PHE A 259 0.46 8.97 12.91
N ALA A 260 -0.88 9.08 12.92
CA ALA A 260 -1.77 7.92 12.81
C ALA A 260 -1.53 7.16 11.49
N ALA A 261 -1.90 5.89 11.45
CA ALA A 261 -1.60 5.04 10.30
C ALA A 261 -2.25 5.51 9.00
N GLU A 262 -3.52 5.92 9.04
CA GLU A 262 -4.23 6.44 7.86
C GLU A 262 -3.57 7.71 7.31
N ASP A 263 -3.04 8.54 8.21
CA ASP A 263 -2.31 9.76 7.86
C ASP A 263 -0.90 9.45 7.35
N ARG A 264 -0.28 8.33 7.74
CA ARG A 264 0.96 7.82 7.13
C ARG A 264 0.69 7.33 5.72
N THR A 265 -0.35 6.54 5.52
CA THR A 265 -0.80 6.06 4.21
C THR A 265 -1.02 7.24 3.26
N GLU A 266 -1.79 8.26 3.68
CA GLU A 266 -2.02 9.46 2.88
C GLU A 266 -0.74 10.28 2.68
N ASN A 267 0.13 10.37 3.68
CA ASN A 267 1.42 11.05 3.56
C ASN A 267 2.29 10.40 2.48
N ILE A 268 2.42 9.07 2.49
CA ILE A 268 3.19 8.33 1.48
C ILE A 268 2.54 8.45 0.10
N ARG A 269 1.21 8.35 0.01
CA ARG A 269 0.48 8.55 -1.25
C ARG A 269 0.75 9.92 -1.88
N ARG A 270 0.62 11.01 -1.11
CA ARG A 270 0.90 12.38 -1.58
C ARG A 270 2.34 12.55 -2.04
N VAL A 271 3.29 11.99 -1.29
CA VAL A 271 4.71 12.03 -1.62
C VAL A 271 5.00 11.27 -2.92
N GLY A 272 4.40 10.10 -3.12
CA GLY A 272 4.53 9.32 -4.36
C GLY A 272 4.09 10.12 -5.59
N GLU A 273 2.93 10.78 -5.51
CA GLU A 273 2.43 11.64 -6.60
C GLU A 273 3.33 12.84 -6.88
N VAL A 274 3.86 13.49 -5.83
CA VAL A 274 4.81 14.60 -5.99
C VAL A 274 6.13 14.11 -6.59
N ALA A 275 6.65 12.97 -6.15
CA ALA A 275 7.86 12.38 -6.69
C ALA A 275 7.71 12.09 -8.19
N LYS A 276 6.56 11.56 -8.61
CA LYS A 276 6.22 11.39 -10.03
C LYS A 276 6.27 12.72 -10.79
N LEU A 277 5.60 13.77 -10.29
CA LEU A 277 5.58 15.08 -10.96
C LEU A 277 6.98 15.67 -11.17
N PHE A 278 7.88 15.51 -10.19
CA PHE A 278 9.27 15.94 -10.33
C PHE A 278 10.06 15.07 -11.32
N ALA A 279 9.84 13.76 -11.31
CA ALA A 279 10.45 12.85 -12.28
C ALA A 279 10.00 13.16 -13.73
N ASP A 280 8.72 13.46 -13.94
CA ASP A 280 8.15 13.92 -15.21
C ASP A 280 8.77 15.27 -15.65
N ALA A 281 9.13 16.12 -14.69
CA ALA A 281 9.85 17.36 -14.94
C ALA A 281 11.34 17.16 -15.30
N GLY A 282 11.87 15.93 -15.19
CA GLY A 282 13.23 15.57 -15.57
C GLY A 282 14.22 15.44 -14.40
N PHE A 283 13.74 15.41 -13.14
CA PHE A 283 14.59 15.31 -11.96
C PHE A 283 14.80 13.86 -11.51
N ILE A 284 15.94 13.61 -10.85
CA ILE A 284 16.12 12.47 -9.96
C ILE A 284 15.62 12.90 -8.58
N VAL A 285 14.53 12.30 -8.11
CA VAL A 285 13.93 12.61 -6.82
C VAL A 285 14.47 11.65 -5.78
N ILE A 286 14.96 12.18 -4.66
CA ILE A 286 15.37 11.36 -3.51
C ILE A 286 14.30 11.52 -2.43
N ALA A 287 13.44 10.53 -2.27
CA ALA A 287 12.40 10.54 -1.24
C ALA A 287 12.92 9.84 0.03
N ALA A 288 13.14 10.59 1.11
CA ALA A 288 13.68 10.09 2.37
C ALA A 288 12.58 10.00 3.45
N PHE A 289 11.87 8.87 3.48
CA PHE A 289 10.74 8.65 4.39
C PHE A 289 10.95 7.38 5.21
N ILE A 290 10.32 7.29 6.40
CA ILE A 290 10.33 6.02 7.13
C ILE A 290 9.56 4.96 6.33
N SER A 291 8.42 5.35 5.73
CA SER A 291 7.53 4.49 4.92
C SER A 291 7.45 3.05 5.44
N PRO A 292 6.97 2.87 6.70
CA PRO A 292 7.19 1.64 7.45
C PRO A 292 6.43 0.43 6.89
N TYR A 293 5.36 0.64 6.14
CA TYR A 293 4.49 -0.42 5.63
C TYR A 293 4.87 -0.77 4.19
N GLN A 294 5.02 -2.06 3.90
CA GLN A 294 5.33 -2.55 2.56
C GLN A 294 4.23 -2.14 1.57
N ILE A 295 2.96 -2.27 1.96
CA ILE A 295 1.81 -1.92 1.12
C ILE A 295 1.87 -0.47 0.63
N ASP A 296 2.28 0.48 1.47
CA ASP A 296 2.35 1.89 1.07
C ASP A 296 3.54 2.17 0.13
N ARG A 297 4.63 1.42 0.28
CA ARG A 297 5.78 1.49 -0.64
C ARG A 297 5.45 0.88 -1.99
N ASP A 298 4.75 -0.26 -2.00
CA ASP A 298 4.27 -0.90 -3.23
C ASP A 298 3.32 0.02 -3.99
N ARG A 299 2.42 0.70 -3.29
CA ARG A 299 1.53 1.68 -3.90
C ARG A 299 2.26 2.91 -4.44
N ALA A 300 3.29 3.39 -3.74
CA ALA A 300 4.13 4.47 -4.27
C ALA A 300 4.88 4.02 -5.53
N ARG A 301 5.31 2.75 -5.60
CA ARG A 301 5.92 2.12 -6.77
C ARG A 301 4.93 1.96 -7.93
N GLU A 302 3.68 1.55 -7.65
CA GLU A 302 2.61 1.38 -8.65
C GLU A 302 2.27 2.66 -9.41
N ILE A 303 2.50 3.85 -8.82
CA ILE A 303 2.27 5.14 -9.49
C ILE A 303 3.06 5.22 -10.80
N GLN A 304 4.31 4.74 -10.80
CA GLN A 304 5.15 4.66 -11.99
C GLN A 304 6.32 3.66 -11.80
N PRO A 305 6.08 2.35 -12.00
CA PRO A 305 7.02 1.28 -11.64
C PRO A 305 8.39 1.39 -12.32
N GLU A 306 8.41 1.81 -13.59
CA GLU A 306 9.61 1.83 -14.43
C GLU A 306 10.66 2.89 -14.04
N ILE A 307 10.29 3.87 -13.21
CA ILE A 307 11.20 4.92 -12.72
C ILE A 307 11.43 4.83 -11.20
N PHE A 308 10.85 3.84 -10.53
CA PHE A 308 10.86 3.74 -9.07
C PHE A 308 11.94 2.76 -8.61
N HIS A 309 12.84 3.23 -7.76
CA HIS A 309 13.95 2.46 -7.20
C HIS A 309 13.89 2.55 -5.68
N GLU A 310 13.53 1.46 -5.02
CA GLU A 310 13.50 1.35 -3.57
C GLU A 310 14.89 1.06 -3.01
N VAL A 311 15.29 1.88 -2.05
CA VAL A 311 16.58 1.82 -1.39
C VAL A 311 16.35 1.57 0.10
N HIS A 312 16.73 0.38 0.57
CA HIS A 312 16.67 0.04 1.98
C HIS A 312 17.88 0.60 2.72
N ILE A 313 17.67 1.61 3.57
CA ILE A 313 18.68 2.14 4.48
C ILE A 313 18.61 1.33 5.78
N LYS A 314 19.39 0.25 5.81
CA LYS A 314 19.36 -0.76 6.85
C LYS A 314 20.18 -0.35 8.06
N ALA A 315 19.54 -0.45 9.21
CA ALA A 315 20.12 -0.43 10.54
C ALA A 315 19.17 -1.18 11.47
N ASP A 316 19.70 -1.91 12.45
CA ASP A 316 18.87 -2.50 13.49
C ASP A 316 18.33 -1.44 14.46
N LEU A 317 17.31 -1.82 15.23
CA LEU A 317 16.64 -0.92 16.17
C LEU A 317 17.60 -0.42 17.25
N GLU A 318 18.46 -1.30 17.79
CA GLU A 318 19.44 -0.97 18.83
C GLU A 318 20.40 0.12 18.35
N THR A 319 20.97 -0.02 17.15
CA THR A 319 21.81 1.01 16.54
C THR A 319 21.07 2.32 16.31
N CYS A 320 19.78 2.26 15.92
CA CYS A 320 18.96 3.45 15.73
C CYS A 320 18.66 4.17 17.06
N GLU A 321 18.38 3.41 18.12
CA GLU A 321 18.18 3.91 19.49
C GLU A 321 19.46 4.52 20.06
N ASP A 322 20.63 3.92 19.78
CA ASP A 322 21.93 4.46 20.21
C ASP A 322 22.28 5.78 19.52
N ARG A 323 21.93 5.90 18.23
CA ARG A 323 22.19 7.13 17.44
C ARG A 323 21.28 8.29 17.86
N ASP A 324 20.00 7.99 18.12
CA ASP A 324 18.87 8.89 18.43
C ASP A 324 19.13 10.41 18.24
N PRO A 325 19.40 10.87 17.00
CA PRO A 325 19.91 12.24 16.77
C PRO A 325 18.87 13.32 17.12
N LYS A 326 17.60 12.94 17.23
CA LYS A 326 16.47 13.81 17.57
C LYS A 326 15.93 13.59 18.98
N GLY A 327 16.52 12.66 19.76
CA GLY A 327 16.03 12.30 21.10
C GLY A 327 14.62 11.67 21.11
N LEU A 328 14.18 11.11 19.98
CA LEU A 328 12.82 10.61 19.80
C LEU A 328 12.63 9.21 20.35
N TYR A 329 13.64 8.34 20.24
CA TYR A 329 13.59 6.99 20.83
C TYR A 329 13.53 7.08 22.35
N LYS A 330 14.37 7.93 22.95
CA LYS A 330 14.35 8.18 24.39
C LYS A 330 12.97 8.67 24.86
N LYS A 331 12.41 9.68 24.19
CA LYS A 331 11.06 10.18 24.50
C LYS A 331 9.98 9.12 24.31
N ALA A 332 10.06 8.30 23.26
CA ALA A 332 9.09 7.25 23.03
C ALA A 332 9.09 6.20 24.15
N ARG A 333 10.27 5.85 24.68
CA ARG A 333 10.42 4.90 25.80
C ARG A 333 9.99 5.49 27.15
N GLU A 334 10.33 6.76 27.42
CA GLU A 334 10.05 7.41 28.71
C GLU A 334 8.62 7.95 28.82
N GLU A 335 8.15 8.61 27.75
CA GLU A 335 6.87 9.35 27.72
C GLU A 335 5.76 8.56 27.02
N GLY A 336 6.09 7.42 26.39
CA GLY A 336 5.11 6.56 25.74
C GLY A 336 4.48 7.18 24.50
N ILE A 337 5.30 7.72 23.59
CA ILE A 337 4.81 8.28 22.32
C ILE A 337 4.04 7.16 21.57
N PRO A 338 2.72 7.34 21.34
CA PRO A 338 1.92 6.33 20.63
C PRO A 338 2.38 6.20 19.18
N ASP A 339 2.22 5.00 18.64
CA ASP A 339 2.49 4.65 17.24
C ASP A 339 3.94 4.91 16.76
N PHE A 340 4.92 4.96 17.65
CA PHE A 340 6.31 5.20 17.28
C PHE A 340 6.92 3.99 16.55
N THR A 341 7.34 4.18 15.30
CA THR A 341 7.90 3.13 14.44
C THR A 341 9.13 2.47 15.07
N GLY A 342 9.10 1.14 15.17
CA GLY A 342 10.13 0.32 15.78
C GLY A 342 9.95 0.09 17.29
N ILE A 343 9.07 0.84 17.98
CA ILE A 343 8.75 0.62 19.40
C ILE A 343 7.29 0.17 19.56
N SER A 344 6.34 1.04 19.23
CA SER A 344 4.90 0.82 19.41
C SER A 344 4.14 0.63 18.08
N ALA A 345 4.78 0.95 16.95
CA ALA A 345 4.30 0.62 15.60
C ALA A 345 5.37 -0.18 14.82
N PRO A 346 4.98 -1.05 13.87
CA PRO A 346 5.93 -1.90 13.15
C PRO A 346 6.75 -1.13 12.11
N TYR A 347 7.87 -1.73 11.69
CA TYR A 347 8.60 -1.39 10.47
C TYR A 347 8.80 -2.69 9.69
N GLU A 348 8.22 -2.76 8.50
CA GLU A 348 8.35 -3.89 7.59
C GLU A 348 9.52 -3.64 6.67
N ALA A 349 10.65 -4.30 6.93
CA ALA A 349 11.81 -4.21 6.06
C ALA A 349 11.44 -4.69 4.65
N PRO A 350 11.88 -3.98 3.59
CA PRO A 350 11.54 -4.35 2.22
C PRO A 350 12.12 -5.70 1.85
N GLU A 351 11.30 -6.54 1.21
CA GLU A 351 11.69 -7.90 0.85
C GLU A 351 12.65 -7.92 -0.36
N ASN A 352 12.39 -7.08 -1.37
CA ASN A 352 13.15 -7.05 -2.62
C ASN A 352 13.49 -5.60 -3.05
N PRO A 353 14.23 -4.83 -2.24
CA PRO A 353 14.65 -3.48 -2.64
C PRO A 353 15.64 -3.55 -3.81
N GLU A 354 15.63 -2.57 -4.71
CA GLU A 354 16.62 -2.49 -5.78
C GLU A 354 18.04 -2.22 -5.27
N LEU A 355 18.18 -1.63 -4.07
CA LEU A 355 19.46 -1.42 -3.41
C LEU A 355 19.31 -1.51 -1.88
N GLU A 356 20.25 -2.19 -1.21
CA GLU A 356 20.37 -2.18 0.25
C GLU A 356 21.68 -1.48 0.66
N ILE A 357 21.58 -0.53 1.59
CA ILE A 357 22.70 0.17 2.23
C ILE A 357 22.70 -0.17 3.72
N ASP A 358 23.62 -1.05 4.12
CA ASP A 358 23.85 -1.40 5.53
C ASP A 358 24.72 -0.32 6.21
N THR A 359 24.06 0.61 6.91
CA THR A 359 24.72 1.73 7.60
C THR A 359 25.37 1.33 8.92
N VAL A 360 25.22 0.07 9.35
CA VAL A 360 25.99 -0.48 10.49
C VAL A 360 27.38 -0.87 10.03
N LYS A 361 27.51 -1.35 8.78
CA LYS A 361 28.78 -1.81 8.19
C LYS A 361 29.52 -0.76 7.39
N LYS A 362 28.80 0.17 6.76
CA LYS A 362 29.37 1.24 5.94
C LYS A 362 29.34 2.57 6.68
N ASN A 363 30.41 3.35 6.54
CA ASN A 363 30.38 4.73 6.98
C ASN A 363 29.57 5.61 6.00
N VAL A 364 29.37 6.88 6.33
CA VAL A 364 28.57 7.82 5.54
C VAL A 364 29.15 8.02 4.13
N GLU A 365 30.47 8.17 4.00
CA GLU A 365 31.14 8.42 2.73
C GLU A 365 31.04 7.21 1.79
N GLU A 366 31.28 6.01 2.31
CA GLU A 366 31.13 4.74 1.58
C GLU A 366 29.68 4.50 1.14
N SER A 367 28.72 4.86 1.99
CA SER A 367 27.29 4.75 1.69
C SER A 367 26.87 5.71 0.58
N ILE A 368 27.30 6.97 0.65
CA ILE A 368 27.06 7.96 -0.41
C ILE A 368 27.71 7.51 -1.72
N GLN A 369 28.94 7.01 -1.67
CA GLN A 369 29.63 6.52 -2.87
C GLN A 369 28.88 5.36 -3.52
N SER A 370 28.39 4.40 -2.73
CA SER A 370 27.57 3.28 -3.24
C SER A 370 26.27 3.78 -3.91
N LEU A 371 25.64 4.82 -3.34
CA LEU A 371 24.44 5.43 -3.90
C LEU A 371 24.73 6.18 -5.20
N VAL A 372 25.84 6.92 -5.26
CA VAL A 372 26.28 7.61 -6.48
C VAL A 372 26.55 6.62 -7.60
N GLU A 373 27.25 5.52 -7.32
CA GLU A 373 27.53 4.46 -8.29
C GLU A 373 26.24 3.85 -8.83
N TYR A 374 25.28 3.56 -7.95
CA TYR A 374 23.97 3.07 -8.36
C TYR A 374 23.23 4.06 -9.26
N VAL A 375 23.26 5.36 -8.92
CA VAL A 375 22.61 6.40 -9.74
C VAL A 375 23.28 6.52 -11.09
N GLU A 376 24.62 6.51 -11.15
CA GLU A 376 25.35 6.54 -12.40
C GLU A 376 25.05 5.31 -13.27
N GLU A 377 24.89 4.13 -12.68
CA GLU A 377 24.52 2.93 -13.43
C GLU A 377 23.10 3.00 -14.01
N LYS A 378 22.11 3.44 -13.21
CA LYS A 378 20.68 3.38 -13.61
C LYS A 378 20.22 4.59 -14.40
N PHE A 379 20.75 5.77 -14.09
CA PHE A 379 20.25 7.05 -14.60
C PHE A 379 21.16 7.72 -15.62
N SER A 380 22.42 7.30 -15.80
CA SER A 380 23.24 7.86 -16.87
C SER A 380 22.63 7.52 -18.24
N GLU A 381 22.57 8.50 -19.14
CA GLU A 381 22.44 8.19 -20.57
C GLU A 381 23.81 7.80 -21.11
N ALA A 382 23.88 6.73 -21.90
CA ALA A 382 25.10 6.38 -22.62
C ALA A 382 25.46 7.55 -23.52
N LYS A 383 26.58 8.23 -23.25
CA LYS A 383 27.16 9.23 -24.15
C LYS A 383 27.48 8.55 -25.48
N LYS A 384 26.54 8.57 -26.43
CA LYS A 384 26.78 8.23 -27.82
C LYS A 384 26.51 9.45 -28.71
N LEU A 385 27.64 10.09 -28.99
CA LEU A 385 28.08 10.68 -30.25
C LEU A 385 27.48 12.01 -30.72
N ASP A 386 28.43 12.87 -31.11
CA ASP A 386 28.31 14.09 -31.89
C ASP A 386 27.38 14.00 -33.10
N VAL A 387 27.13 15.19 -33.65
CA VAL A 387 26.45 15.57 -34.91
C VAL A 387 24.96 15.85 -34.66
N ILE A 388 24.49 17.09 -34.83
CA ILE A 388 24.57 17.91 -36.05
C ILE A 388 24.94 19.37 -35.70
N GLY A 389 25.86 19.93 -36.49
CA GLY A 389 26.23 21.35 -36.47
C GLY A 389 25.42 22.24 -37.39
#